data_AF-A0A380VZI5-F1
#
_entry.id   AF-A0A380VZI5-F1
#
_cell.length_a   1.000
_cell.length_b   1.000
_cell.length_c   1.000
_cell.angle_alpha   90.00
_cell.angle_beta   90.00
_cell.angle_gamma   90.00
#
_symmetry.space_group_name_H-M   'P 1'
#
loop_
_entity.id
_entity.type
_entity.pdbx_description
1 polymer ?
#
loop_
_entity_poly.entity_id
_entity_poly.type
_entity_poly.pdbx_seq_one_letter_code
_entity_poly.pdbx_strand_id
1 'polypeptide(L)'
;MYRNRESRAGFSHLADPAEIEANRFNLNIPRYITPITKNESQNIDAHLNGGIPNEDIERFSDFWQAFPKLKTTLFSPLRPHFSRLNISAEEVFSTIEQDSDYQGFIAATHQGIEQWKQEVISQLLGEKPVTSSEILPIFDKLEMTLFQQFAISAFTDPYEAYQLFVDCWNGIIENDLDLLAENGFEFARTLVPNMVTKGKEEVEDGKTGAIFSKALIADYFFVEDKNKLEALKQQISQDEESLAEHQTELTSGFESEEDIGTLESIVKTAKTNAKKAIDTLTDWATLATDWSESELQEKSDRLQQIQILALAIKQTKDQLKKEAPLFDAKVEAQFEHLTGEDICILLAQKWLTTLVGDLEKIAHSYSRKVANQLKVLDERYKETLSEIQTQRKEVEEAFWAMAKLLG
;
A
#
# COMPACT_ATOMS: atom_id res chain seq x y z
N MET A 1 20.72 -14.55 -18.80
CA MET A 1 21.48 -13.42 -19.36
C MET A 1 22.86 -13.24 -18.73
N TYR A 2 22.97 -12.96 -17.43
CA TYR A 2 24.25 -12.72 -16.74
C TYR A 2 25.22 -13.92 -16.85
N ARG A 3 24.74 -15.15 -16.62
CA ARG A 3 25.56 -16.38 -16.71
C ARG A 3 25.99 -16.73 -18.15
N ASN A 4 25.21 -16.33 -19.16
CA ASN A 4 25.48 -16.63 -20.58
C ASN A 4 26.14 -15.46 -21.35
N ARG A 5 26.33 -14.30 -20.70
CA ARG A 5 26.91 -13.08 -21.32
C ARG A 5 26.20 -12.66 -22.62
N GLU A 6 24.88 -12.75 -22.63
CA GLU A 6 24.06 -12.42 -23.80
C GLU A 6 23.77 -10.91 -23.90
N SER A 7 23.97 -10.32 -25.08
CA SER A 7 23.56 -8.95 -25.41
C SER A 7 22.12 -8.92 -25.96
N ARG A 8 21.29 -7.96 -25.52
CA ARG A 8 19.99 -7.63 -26.13
C ARG A 8 19.85 -6.12 -26.30
N ALA A 9 19.41 -5.71 -27.49
CA ALA A 9 19.13 -4.32 -27.81
C ALA A 9 18.21 -3.68 -26.76
N GLY A 10 18.63 -2.54 -26.21
CA GLY A 10 17.87 -1.80 -25.19
C GLY A 10 17.89 -2.38 -23.78
N PHE A 11 18.54 -3.52 -23.52
CA PHE A 11 18.48 -4.21 -22.21
C PHE A 11 19.82 -4.74 -21.69
N SER A 12 20.72 -5.23 -22.55
CA SER A 12 22.03 -5.75 -22.15
C SER A 12 23.06 -5.54 -23.26
N HIS A 13 24.27 -5.10 -22.90
CA HIS A 13 25.39 -4.94 -23.82
C HIS A 13 26.67 -5.51 -23.19
N LEU A 14 27.31 -6.44 -23.90
CA LEU A 14 28.61 -6.95 -23.50
C LEU A 14 29.72 -5.99 -23.97
N ALA A 15 30.10 -5.06 -23.09
CA ALA A 15 31.16 -4.10 -23.37
C ALA A 15 32.54 -4.76 -23.35
N ASP A 16 33.35 -4.51 -24.39
CA ASP A 16 34.73 -4.96 -24.43
C ASP A 16 35.69 -3.96 -23.75
N PRO A 17 36.92 -4.36 -23.38
CA PRO A 17 37.85 -3.48 -22.69
C PRO A 17 38.21 -2.20 -23.46
N ALA A 18 38.22 -2.25 -24.79
CA ALA A 18 38.53 -1.09 -25.63
C ALA A 18 37.37 -0.08 -25.63
N GLU A 19 36.13 -0.56 -25.62
CA GLU A 19 34.92 0.25 -25.48
C GLU A 19 34.82 0.90 -24.10
N ILE A 20 35.20 0.18 -23.04
CA ILE A 20 35.27 0.73 -21.67
C ILE A 20 36.34 1.82 -21.59
N GLU A 21 37.51 1.61 -22.21
CA GLU A 21 38.56 2.62 -22.28
C GLU A 21 38.12 3.86 -23.08
N ALA A 22 37.43 3.66 -24.21
CA ALA A 22 36.84 4.75 -25.00
C ALA A 22 35.79 5.55 -24.21
N ASN A 23 35.04 4.87 -23.33
CA ASN A 23 34.11 5.48 -22.37
C ASN A 23 34.79 5.99 -21.08
N ARG A 24 36.13 6.04 -21.04
CA ARG A 24 36.95 6.52 -19.92
C ARG A 24 36.66 5.78 -18.61
N PHE A 25 36.50 4.46 -18.69
CA PHE A 25 36.18 3.58 -17.57
C PHE A 25 34.88 3.95 -16.83
N ASN A 26 34.00 4.72 -17.47
CA ASN A 26 32.69 5.05 -16.94
C ASN A 26 31.72 3.91 -17.26
N LEU A 27 31.27 3.19 -16.23
CA LEU A 27 30.43 1.99 -16.36
C LEU A 27 28.92 2.28 -16.25
N ASN A 28 28.50 3.54 -16.34
CA ASN A 28 27.08 3.88 -16.29
C ASN A 28 26.33 3.28 -17.49
N ILE A 29 25.27 2.52 -17.21
CA ILE A 29 24.44 1.78 -18.18
C ILE A 29 24.04 2.62 -19.42
N PRO A 30 23.62 3.89 -19.31
CA PRO A 30 23.21 4.69 -20.47
C PRO A 30 24.31 4.94 -21.51
N ARG A 31 25.59 4.72 -21.19
CA ARG A 31 26.70 4.84 -22.16
C ARG A 31 26.79 3.66 -23.11
N TYR A 32 26.22 2.52 -22.72
CA TYR A 32 26.35 1.25 -23.44
C TYR A 32 25.02 0.77 -24.01
N ILE A 33 23.90 1.31 -23.51
CA ILE A 33 22.55 0.88 -23.89
C ILE A 33 21.70 2.10 -24.23
N THR A 34 21.26 2.17 -25.50
CA THR A 34 20.26 3.14 -25.93
C THR A 34 18.86 2.58 -25.66
N PRO A 35 18.01 3.27 -24.88
CA PRO A 35 16.63 2.85 -24.69
C PRO A 35 15.87 2.84 -26.03
N ILE A 36 15.09 1.78 -26.28
CA ILE A 36 14.20 1.73 -27.44
C ILE A 36 12.93 2.51 -27.10
N THR A 37 12.86 3.79 -27.46
CA THR A 37 11.62 4.57 -27.39
C THR A 37 10.81 4.36 -28.67
N LYS A 38 9.79 3.50 -28.60
CA LYS A 38 8.81 3.38 -29.68
C LYS A 38 7.78 4.49 -29.50
N ASN A 39 7.85 5.56 -30.31
CA ASN A 39 6.78 6.55 -30.37
C ASN A 39 5.47 5.82 -30.75
N GLU A 40 4.45 5.93 -29.91
CA GLU A 40 3.12 5.40 -30.24
C GLU A 40 2.56 6.20 -31.42
N SER A 41 2.60 5.61 -32.62
CA SER A 41 1.91 6.17 -33.77
C SER A 41 0.40 6.21 -33.49
N GLN A 42 -0.19 7.39 -33.51
CA GLN A 42 -1.63 7.59 -33.31
C GLN A 42 -2.38 7.55 -34.65
N ASN A 43 -3.60 7.02 -34.63
CA ASN A 43 -4.44 6.94 -35.81
C ASN A 43 -5.31 8.20 -36.00
N ILE A 44 -5.10 8.93 -37.11
CA ILE A 44 -5.84 10.16 -37.43
C ILE A 44 -7.32 9.87 -37.68
N ASP A 45 -7.65 8.76 -38.36
CA ASP A 45 -9.03 8.40 -38.66
C ASP A 45 -9.81 8.03 -37.38
N ALA A 46 -9.16 7.41 -36.40
CA ALA A 46 -9.76 7.19 -35.07
C ALA A 46 -10.11 8.51 -34.36
N HIS A 47 -9.23 9.53 -34.43
CA HIS A 47 -9.52 10.85 -33.85
C HIS A 47 -10.69 11.58 -34.52
N LEU A 48 -10.86 11.38 -35.83
CA LEU A 48 -11.91 12.03 -36.60
C LEU A 48 -13.28 11.38 -36.41
N ASN A 49 -13.32 10.05 -36.44
CA ASN A 49 -14.57 9.29 -36.56
C ASN A 49 -14.81 8.30 -35.40
N GLY A 50 -13.94 8.31 -34.39
CA GLY A 50 -14.02 7.44 -33.23
C GLY A 50 -13.65 5.98 -33.53
N GLY A 51 -13.54 5.22 -32.45
CA GLY A 51 -13.21 3.79 -32.46
C GLY A 51 -11.73 3.49 -32.33
N ILE A 52 -11.43 2.39 -31.64
CA ILE A 52 -10.06 1.93 -31.38
C ILE A 52 -9.55 1.20 -32.64
N PRO A 53 -8.38 1.57 -33.21
CA PRO A 53 -7.79 0.85 -34.33
C PRO A 53 -7.54 -0.62 -33.99
N ASN A 54 -7.91 -1.53 -34.88
CA ASN A 54 -7.67 -2.96 -34.66
C ASN A 54 -6.18 -3.27 -34.48
N GLU A 55 -5.29 -2.54 -35.17
CA GLU A 55 -3.84 -2.69 -35.02
C GLU A 55 -3.36 -2.43 -33.59
N ASP A 56 -3.97 -1.49 -32.86
CA ASP A 56 -3.61 -1.19 -31.47
C ASP A 56 -4.09 -2.30 -30.52
N ILE A 57 -5.21 -2.95 -30.83
CA ILE A 57 -5.70 -4.14 -30.12
C ILE A 57 -4.79 -5.34 -30.41
N GLU A 58 -4.34 -5.54 -31.65
CA GLU A 58 -3.46 -6.65 -32.02
C GLU A 58 -2.05 -6.56 -31.40
N ARG A 59 -1.63 -5.41 -30.87
CA ARG A 59 -0.36 -5.30 -30.12
C ARG A 59 -0.31 -6.22 -28.90
N PHE A 60 -1.46 -6.66 -28.40
CA PHE A 60 -1.62 -7.59 -27.29
C PHE A 60 -1.83 -9.04 -27.76
N SER A 61 -1.34 -9.41 -28.94
CA SER A 61 -1.55 -10.74 -29.55
C SER A 61 -1.30 -11.90 -28.60
N ASP A 62 -0.21 -11.86 -27.84
CA ASP A 62 0.19 -12.95 -26.94
C ASP A 62 -0.79 -13.08 -25.77
N PHE A 63 -1.31 -11.95 -25.28
CA PHE A 63 -2.35 -11.91 -24.27
C PHE A 63 -3.67 -12.50 -24.79
N TRP A 64 -4.06 -12.16 -26.03
CA TRP A 64 -5.26 -12.74 -26.65
C TRP A 64 -5.10 -14.22 -26.96
N GLN A 65 -3.90 -14.70 -27.28
CA GLN A 65 -3.66 -16.12 -27.50
C GLN A 65 -3.78 -16.92 -26.21
N ALA A 66 -3.31 -16.37 -25.09
CA ALA A 66 -3.44 -17.00 -23.78
C ALA A 66 -4.87 -16.93 -23.22
N PHE A 67 -5.60 -15.86 -23.50
CA PHE A 67 -6.95 -15.61 -22.98
C PHE A 67 -7.93 -15.31 -24.14
N PRO A 68 -8.25 -16.30 -24.98
CA PRO A 68 -8.91 -16.11 -26.28
C PRO A 68 -10.31 -15.50 -26.18
N LYS A 69 -11.04 -15.78 -25.09
CA LYS A 69 -12.40 -15.23 -24.89
C LYS A 69 -12.38 -13.74 -24.61
N LEU A 70 -11.36 -13.22 -23.94
CA LEU A 70 -11.29 -11.82 -23.52
C LEU A 70 -11.38 -10.85 -24.68
N LYS A 71 -10.74 -11.15 -25.81
CA LYS A 71 -10.78 -10.25 -26.97
C LYS A 71 -12.21 -10.05 -27.48
N THR A 72 -12.97 -11.13 -27.60
CA THR A 72 -14.37 -11.08 -28.05
C THR A 72 -15.34 -10.56 -26.97
N THR A 73 -15.00 -10.74 -25.70
CA THR A 73 -15.76 -10.18 -24.59
C THR A 73 -15.59 -8.66 -24.52
N LEU A 74 -14.36 -8.17 -24.67
CA LEU A 74 -14.03 -6.76 -24.54
C LEU A 74 -14.38 -5.94 -25.78
N PHE A 75 -14.28 -6.50 -26.99
CA PHE A 75 -14.42 -5.74 -28.23
C PHE A 75 -15.52 -6.24 -29.17
N SER A 76 -16.16 -5.32 -29.88
CA SER A 76 -16.98 -5.61 -31.05
C SER A 76 -16.60 -4.71 -32.24
N PRO A 77 -16.78 -5.18 -33.50
CA PRO A 77 -16.53 -4.35 -34.66
C PRO A 77 -17.40 -3.09 -34.65
N LEU A 78 -16.79 -1.93 -34.89
CA LEU A 78 -17.50 -0.65 -35.05
C LEU A 78 -17.63 -0.27 -36.53
N ARG A 79 -16.50 -0.31 -37.26
CA ARG A 79 -16.39 0.00 -38.69
C ARG A 79 -15.15 -0.68 -39.28
N PRO A 80 -14.94 -0.71 -40.61
CA PRO A 80 -13.76 -1.37 -41.19
C PRO A 80 -12.46 -0.88 -40.54
N HIS A 81 -11.67 -1.81 -40.00
CA HIS A 81 -10.40 -1.57 -39.27
C HIS A 81 -10.50 -0.98 -37.85
N PHE A 82 -11.71 -0.75 -37.31
CA PHE A 82 -11.89 -0.19 -35.96
C PHE A 82 -12.91 -0.98 -35.14
N SER A 83 -12.65 -1.06 -33.84
CA SER A 83 -13.49 -1.73 -32.85
C SER A 83 -13.91 -0.75 -31.75
N ARG A 84 -14.93 -1.13 -30.98
CA ARG A 84 -15.34 -0.44 -29.76
C ARG A 84 -15.22 -1.37 -28.56
N LEU A 85 -15.00 -0.81 -27.37
CA LEU A 85 -15.21 -1.55 -26.13
C LEU A 85 -16.70 -1.88 -25.95
N ASN A 86 -16.98 -3.07 -25.43
CA ASN A 86 -18.33 -3.52 -25.09
C ASN A 86 -18.77 -3.10 -23.68
N ILE A 87 -17.83 -2.60 -22.88
CA ILE A 87 -17.96 -2.25 -21.47
C ILE A 87 -17.32 -0.89 -21.19
N SER A 88 -17.52 -0.34 -20.00
CA SER A 88 -16.79 0.87 -19.59
C SER A 88 -15.28 0.58 -19.51
N ALA A 89 -14.45 1.56 -19.87
CA ALA A 89 -13.00 1.47 -19.73
C ALA A 89 -12.56 1.20 -18.27
N GLU A 90 -13.38 1.59 -17.29
CA GLU A 90 -13.15 1.33 -15.87
C GLU A 90 -13.39 -0.13 -15.47
N GLU A 91 -14.18 -0.88 -16.26
CA GLU A 91 -14.56 -2.28 -16.00
C GLU A 91 -13.63 -3.28 -16.72
N VAL A 92 -12.65 -2.80 -17.48
CA VAL A 92 -11.74 -3.66 -18.26
C VAL A 92 -10.98 -4.61 -17.36
N PHE A 93 -10.39 -4.12 -16.28
CA PHE A 93 -9.61 -4.96 -15.38
C PHE A 93 -10.48 -6.00 -14.65
N SER A 94 -11.65 -5.60 -14.13
CA SER A 94 -12.57 -6.53 -13.46
C SER A 94 -13.12 -7.60 -14.41
N THR A 95 -13.32 -7.25 -15.69
CA THR A 95 -13.71 -8.22 -16.73
C THR A 95 -12.58 -9.22 -17.02
N ILE A 96 -11.32 -8.78 -17.00
CA ILE A 96 -10.16 -9.68 -17.11
C ILE A 96 -10.10 -10.62 -15.90
N GLU A 97 -10.30 -10.12 -14.69
CA GLU A 97 -10.28 -10.92 -13.46
C GLU A 97 -11.37 -12.01 -13.39
N GLN A 98 -12.48 -11.81 -14.11
CA GLN A 98 -13.59 -12.77 -14.17
C GLN A 98 -13.43 -13.84 -15.25
N ASP A 99 -12.44 -13.70 -16.13
CA ASP A 99 -12.21 -14.68 -17.21
C ASP A 99 -11.64 -16.00 -16.67
N SER A 100 -12.16 -17.12 -17.18
CA SER A 100 -11.80 -18.45 -16.70
C SER A 100 -10.35 -18.82 -16.97
N ASP A 101 -9.82 -18.40 -18.12
CA ASP A 101 -8.47 -18.75 -18.54
C ASP A 101 -7.47 -17.89 -17.75
N TYR A 102 -7.81 -16.62 -17.50
CA TYR A 102 -7.05 -15.73 -16.62
C TYR A 102 -7.03 -16.22 -15.16
N GLN A 103 -8.19 -16.62 -14.60
CA GLN A 103 -8.26 -17.21 -13.26
C GLN A 103 -7.44 -18.49 -13.16
N GLY A 104 -7.43 -19.32 -14.21
CA GLY A 104 -6.57 -20.50 -14.30
C GLY A 104 -5.08 -20.15 -14.25
N PHE A 105 -4.67 -19.09 -14.95
CA PHE A 105 -3.29 -18.58 -14.90
C PHE A 105 -2.89 -18.07 -13.51
N ILE A 106 -3.75 -17.29 -12.85
CA ILE A 106 -3.50 -16.80 -11.49
C ILE A 106 -3.41 -17.97 -10.50
N ALA A 107 -4.34 -18.93 -10.57
CA ALA A 107 -4.31 -20.11 -9.70
C ALA A 107 -3.04 -20.95 -9.89
N ALA A 108 -2.58 -21.14 -11.14
CA ALA A 108 -1.34 -21.85 -11.43
C ALA A 108 -0.11 -21.12 -10.89
N THR A 109 -0.07 -19.79 -11.01
CA THR A 109 1.02 -18.97 -10.49
C THR A 109 1.06 -19.01 -8.96
N HIS A 110 -0.08 -18.84 -8.31
CA HIS A 110 -0.23 -18.97 -6.85
C HIS A 110 0.23 -20.35 -6.36
N GLN A 111 -0.15 -21.42 -7.05
CA GLN A 111 0.30 -22.78 -6.73
C GLN A 111 1.83 -22.91 -6.83
N GLY A 112 2.46 -22.33 -7.86
CA GLY A 112 3.91 -22.31 -8.00
C GLY A 112 4.61 -21.54 -6.88
N ILE A 113 4.07 -20.40 -6.47
CA ILE A 113 4.57 -19.59 -5.35
C ILE A 113 4.46 -20.36 -4.03
N GLU A 114 3.31 -20.99 -3.76
CA GLU A 114 3.14 -21.78 -2.53
C GLU A 114 4.07 -23.00 -2.52
N GLN A 115 4.25 -23.69 -3.64
CA GLN A 115 5.23 -24.78 -3.75
C GLN A 115 6.65 -24.30 -3.46
N TRP A 116 7.05 -23.17 -4.03
CA TRP A 116 8.37 -22.58 -3.77
C TRP A 116 8.52 -22.19 -2.29
N LYS A 117 7.51 -21.57 -1.69
CA LYS A 117 7.49 -21.23 -0.27
C LYS A 117 7.63 -22.46 0.62
N GLN A 118 6.96 -23.57 0.30
CA GLN A 118 7.12 -24.84 1.02
C GLN A 118 8.54 -25.41 0.87
N GLU A 119 9.16 -25.26 -0.31
CA GLU A 119 10.57 -25.62 -0.50
C GLU A 119 11.48 -24.77 0.40
N VAL A 120 11.29 -23.45 0.44
CA VAL A 120 12.06 -22.55 1.33
C VAL A 120 11.95 -23.01 2.79
N ILE A 121 10.72 -23.25 3.28
CA ILE A 121 10.47 -23.72 4.65
C ILE A 121 11.18 -25.05 4.88
N SER A 122 11.03 -26.02 3.98
CA SER A 122 11.63 -27.36 4.17
C SER A 122 13.16 -27.36 4.15
N GLN A 123 13.78 -26.46 3.38
CA GLN A 123 15.24 -26.34 3.26
C GLN A 123 15.85 -25.57 4.43
N LEU A 124 15.15 -24.56 4.96
CA LEU A 124 15.71 -23.65 5.98
C LEU A 124 15.23 -23.94 7.41
N LEU A 125 14.04 -24.52 7.56
CA LEU A 125 13.33 -24.65 8.85
C LEU A 125 13.10 -26.13 9.18
N GLY A 126 14.19 -26.82 9.51
CA GLY A 126 14.19 -28.22 9.93
C GLY A 126 14.23 -28.40 11.46
N GLU A 127 14.59 -29.60 11.92
CA GLU A 127 14.79 -29.89 13.36
C GLU A 127 15.97 -29.11 13.97
N LYS A 128 16.92 -28.68 13.13
CA LYS A 128 18.11 -27.92 13.52
C LYS A 128 18.30 -26.73 12.57
N PRO A 129 18.94 -25.65 13.03
CA PRO A 129 19.33 -24.56 12.15
C PRO A 129 20.26 -25.05 11.04
N VAL A 130 20.15 -24.40 9.90
CA VAL A 130 21.10 -24.54 8.78
C VAL A 130 22.47 -24.05 9.23
N THR A 131 23.54 -24.75 8.84
CA THR A 131 24.91 -24.31 9.14
C THR A 131 25.36 -23.21 8.18
N SER A 132 26.30 -22.34 8.59
CA SER A 132 26.80 -21.27 7.72
C SER A 132 27.34 -21.75 6.37
N SER A 133 27.86 -22.98 6.28
CA SER A 133 28.31 -23.57 5.01
C SER A 133 27.19 -24.01 4.08
N GLU A 134 25.98 -24.21 4.59
CA GLU A 134 24.80 -24.67 3.83
C GLU A 134 23.94 -23.51 3.34
N ILE A 135 24.04 -22.32 3.96
CA ILE A 135 23.24 -21.13 3.64
C ILE A 135 23.35 -20.76 2.16
N LEU A 136 24.57 -20.53 1.65
CA LEU A 136 24.79 -20.11 0.26
C LEU A 136 24.35 -21.18 -0.77
N PRO A 137 24.69 -22.47 -0.63
CA PRO A 137 24.15 -23.51 -1.50
C PRO A 137 22.62 -23.60 -1.54
N ILE A 138 21.96 -23.39 -0.39
CA ILE A 138 20.49 -23.39 -0.32
C ILE A 138 19.93 -22.15 -1.03
N PHE A 139 20.52 -20.98 -0.81
CA PHE A 139 20.17 -19.76 -1.53
C PHE A 139 20.22 -19.98 -3.05
N ASP A 140 21.36 -20.45 -3.58
CA ASP A 140 21.58 -20.71 -5.02
C ASP A 140 20.50 -21.64 -5.61
N LYS A 141 20.04 -22.63 -4.84
CA LYS A 141 18.97 -23.54 -5.24
C LYS A 141 17.60 -22.83 -5.24
N LEU A 142 17.30 -22.06 -4.20
CA LEU A 142 16.02 -21.37 -4.05
C LEU A 142 15.84 -20.24 -5.06
N GLU A 143 16.89 -19.45 -5.34
CA GLU A 143 16.86 -18.39 -6.36
C GLU A 143 16.58 -18.97 -7.76
N MET A 144 17.25 -20.08 -8.10
CA MET A 144 17.11 -20.74 -9.39
C MET A 144 15.71 -21.32 -9.55
N THR A 145 15.20 -21.95 -8.50
CA THR A 145 13.86 -22.54 -8.50
C THR A 145 12.80 -21.45 -8.67
N LEU A 146 12.89 -20.34 -7.92
CA LEU A 146 11.98 -19.20 -8.07
C LEU A 146 12.03 -18.63 -9.49
N PHE A 147 13.23 -18.38 -10.01
CA PHE A 147 13.42 -17.84 -11.35
C PHE A 147 12.78 -18.73 -12.41
N GLN A 148 12.97 -20.05 -12.29
CA GLN A 148 12.37 -21.02 -13.22
C GLN A 148 10.84 -21.01 -13.14
N GLN A 149 10.25 -20.93 -11.94
CA GLN A 149 8.79 -20.86 -11.78
C GLN A 149 8.21 -19.65 -12.52
N PHE A 150 8.81 -18.46 -12.36
CA PHE A 150 8.35 -17.24 -13.03
C PHE A 150 8.73 -17.16 -14.52
N ALA A 151 9.67 -17.98 -14.99
CA ALA A 151 10.02 -18.07 -16.40
C ALA A 151 9.08 -18.97 -17.22
N ILE A 152 8.15 -19.70 -16.57
CA ILE A 152 7.16 -20.56 -17.25
C ILE A 152 6.16 -19.73 -18.04
N SER A 153 5.75 -18.57 -17.52
CA SER A 153 4.77 -17.69 -18.15
C SER A 153 5.43 -16.49 -18.80
N ALA A 154 4.93 -16.09 -19.97
CA ALA A 154 5.33 -14.85 -20.64
C ALA A 154 4.74 -13.59 -19.97
N PHE A 155 3.80 -13.76 -19.04
CA PHE A 155 3.10 -12.66 -18.36
C PHE A 155 3.70 -12.33 -16.98
N THR A 156 4.74 -13.03 -16.59
CA THR A 156 5.49 -12.82 -15.34
C THR A 156 6.91 -12.36 -15.65
N ASP A 157 7.48 -11.54 -14.77
CA ASP A 157 8.89 -11.13 -14.86
C ASP A 157 9.74 -11.93 -13.85
N PRO A 158 10.54 -12.90 -14.30
CA PRO A 158 11.39 -13.69 -13.40
C PRO A 158 12.52 -12.88 -12.76
N TYR A 159 12.91 -11.74 -13.33
CA TYR A 159 13.90 -10.85 -12.71
C TYR A 159 13.31 -10.02 -11.59
N GLU A 160 12.05 -9.58 -11.73
CA GLU A 160 11.31 -8.91 -10.66
C GLU A 160 11.15 -9.86 -9.45
N ALA A 161 10.76 -11.12 -9.69
CA ALA A 161 10.65 -12.13 -8.65
C ALA A 161 12.00 -12.41 -7.96
N TYR A 162 13.06 -12.55 -8.75
CA TYR A 162 14.43 -12.71 -8.24
C TYR A 162 14.84 -11.54 -7.34
N GLN A 163 14.61 -10.30 -7.79
CA GLN A 163 15.00 -9.11 -7.04
C GLN A 163 14.29 -9.04 -5.68
N LEU A 164 12.98 -9.31 -5.65
CA LEU A 164 12.21 -9.36 -4.41
C LEU A 164 12.78 -10.40 -3.43
N PHE A 165 13.15 -11.58 -3.92
CA PHE A 165 13.75 -12.61 -3.08
C PHE A 165 15.12 -12.21 -2.55
N VAL A 166 16.00 -11.66 -3.40
CA VAL A 166 17.34 -11.20 -2.97
C VAL A 166 17.25 -10.07 -1.95
N ASP A 167 16.35 -9.11 -2.14
CA ASP A 167 16.16 -8.01 -1.21
C ASP A 167 15.66 -8.51 0.15
N CYS A 168 14.70 -9.45 0.14
CA CYS A 168 14.22 -10.10 1.36
C CYS A 168 15.32 -10.93 2.02
N TRP A 169 16.11 -11.65 1.23
CA TRP A 169 17.20 -12.49 1.69
C TRP A 169 18.25 -11.68 2.44
N ASN A 170 18.83 -10.69 1.76
CA ASN A 170 19.89 -9.84 2.31
C ASN A 170 19.38 -8.94 3.44
N GLY A 171 18.11 -8.52 3.37
CA GLY A 171 17.53 -7.61 4.35
C GLY A 171 17.13 -8.27 5.67
N ILE A 172 16.75 -9.55 5.64
CA ILE A 172 16.12 -10.23 6.78
C ILE A 172 16.64 -11.66 6.97
N ILE A 173 16.53 -12.51 5.94
CA ILE A 173 16.70 -13.96 6.08
C ILE A 173 18.15 -14.34 6.42
N GLU A 174 19.12 -13.78 5.70
CA GLU A 174 20.53 -14.13 5.84
C GLU A 174 21.04 -13.87 7.27
N ASN A 175 20.76 -12.68 7.80
CA ASN A 175 21.16 -12.30 9.15
C ASN A 175 20.52 -13.21 10.23
N ASP A 176 19.23 -13.55 10.08
CA ASP A 176 18.59 -14.48 11.01
C ASP A 176 19.22 -15.88 10.93
N LEU A 177 19.50 -16.38 9.71
CA LEU A 177 20.14 -17.68 9.52
C LEU A 177 21.54 -17.73 10.14
N ASP A 178 22.34 -16.68 9.97
CA ASP A 178 23.68 -16.61 10.57
C ASP A 178 23.64 -16.64 12.10
N LEU A 179 22.75 -15.85 12.70
CA LEU A 179 22.56 -15.82 14.15
C LEU A 179 22.11 -17.20 14.69
N LEU A 180 21.21 -17.86 13.97
CA LEU A 180 20.71 -19.19 14.34
C LEU A 180 21.76 -20.30 14.11
N ALA A 181 22.61 -20.17 13.08
CA ALA A 181 23.70 -21.09 12.81
C ALA A 181 24.76 -21.07 13.93
N GLU A 182 25.05 -19.89 14.48
CA GLU A 182 26.01 -19.72 15.57
C GLU A 182 25.42 -20.13 16.93
N ASN A 183 24.17 -19.75 17.22
CA ASN A 183 23.61 -19.80 18.57
C ASN A 183 22.52 -20.88 18.78
N GLY A 184 22.05 -21.53 17.71
CA GLY A 184 20.94 -22.48 17.79
C GLY A 184 19.56 -21.81 17.77
N PHE A 185 18.48 -22.62 17.59
CA PHE A 185 17.10 -22.11 17.65
C PHE A 185 16.72 -21.48 18.98
N GLU A 186 17.35 -21.91 20.07
CA GLU A 186 17.17 -21.33 21.41
C GLU A 186 17.43 -19.82 21.44
N PHE A 187 18.30 -19.32 20.57
CA PHE A 187 18.59 -17.89 20.46
C PHE A 187 17.36 -17.06 20.09
N ALA A 188 16.40 -17.63 19.37
CA ALA A 188 15.15 -16.95 19.00
C ALA A 188 14.28 -16.58 20.21
N ARG A 189 14.51 -17.19 21.38
CA ARG A 189 13.87 -16.85 22.66
C ARG A 189 14.52 -15.66 23.38
N THR A 190 15.66 -15.18 22.88
CA THR A 190 16.46 -14.15 23.57
C THR A 190 15.84 -12.77 23.39
N LEU A 191 15.69 -12.05 24.49
CA LEU A 191 15.39 -10.62 24.50
C LEU A 191 16.68 -9.80 24.60
N VAL A 192 16.79 -8.77 23.77
CA VAL A 192 17.89 -7.81 23.74
C VAL A 192 17.38 -6.39 24.01
N PRO A 193 18.24 -5.47 24.49
CA PRO A 193 17.88 -4.06 24.62
C PRO A 193 17.41 -3.49 23.28
N ASN A 194 16.28 -2.78 23.28
CA ASN A 194 15.77 -2.10 22.11
C ASN A 194 16.39 -0.70 22.02
N MET A 195 17.26 -0.49 21.03
CA MET A 195 17.94 0.79 20.85
C MET A 195 17.17 1.66 19.86
N VAL A 196 16.78 2.86 20.28
CA VAL A 196 16.04 3.81 19.44
C VAL A 196 16.79 5.14 19.35
N THR A 197 16.82 5.73 18.16
CA THR A 197 17.41 7.05 17.96
C THR A 197 16.45 8.12 18.46
N LYS A 198 16.81 8.83 19.54
CA LYS A 198 16.08 10.01 20.02
C LYS A 198 16.94 11.25 19.81
N GLY A 199 16.69 11.96 18.71
CA GLY A 199 17.50 13.11 18.30
C GLY A 199 18.83 12.68 17.66
N LYS A 200 19.96 12.93 18.32
CA LYS A 200 21.31 12.54 17.86
C LYS A 200 21.91 11.37 18.65
N GLU A 201 21.22 10.87 19.67
CA GLU A 201 21.72 9.81 20.55
C GLU A 201 20.87 8.55 20.43
N GLU A 202 21.51 7.39 20.57
CA GLU A 202 20.83 6.11 20.72
C GLU A 202 20.55 5.86 22.20
N VAL A 203 19.28 5.64 22.54
CA VAL A 203 18.81 5.45 23.91
C VAL A 203 18.07 4.12 24.00
N GLU A 204 18.22 3.43 25.12
CA GLU A 204 17.50 2.18 25.41
C GLU A 204 16.03 2.47 25.70
N ASP A 205 15.15 1.81 24.95
CA ASP A 205 13.70 1.93 25.07
C ASP A 205 13.05 0.54 25.13
N GLY A 206 13.19 -0.08 26.31
CA GLY A 206 12.67 -1.41 26.59
C GLY A 206 13.48 -2.53 25.95
N LYS A 207 12.84 -3.69 25.79
CA LYS A 207 13.43 -4.89 25.19
C LYS A 207 12.72 -5.24 23.88
N THR A 208 13.43 -5.91 22.98
CA THR A 208 12.90 -6.56 21.77
C THR A 208 13.48 -7.97 21.66
N GLY A 209 12.85 -8.87 20.90
CA GLY A 209 13.46 -10.16 20.61
C GLY A 209 14.66 -9.99 19.68
N ALA A 210 15.66 -10.85 19.86
CA ALA A 210 16.86 -10.89 19.02
C ALA A 210 16.54 -11.26 17.57
N ILE A 211 15.55 -12.14 17.38
CA ILE A 211 15.07 -12.57 16.06
C ILE A 211 13.64 -12.08 15.80
N PHE A 212 12.72 -12.26 16.75
CA PHE A 212 11.31 -11.88 16.57
C PHE A 212 10.99 -10.53 17.20
N SER A 213 10.21 -9.71 16.50
CA SER A 213 9.65 -8.50 17.10
C SER A 213 8.53 -8.88 18.08
N LYS A 214 8.34 -8.05 19.12
CA LYS A 214 7.18 -8.19 20.03
C LYS A 214 5.85 -8.15 19.28
N ALA A 215 5.77 -7.36 18.21
CA ALA A 215 4.59 -7.28 17.36
C ALA A 215 4.25 -8.62 16.71
N LEU A 216 5.26 -9.34 16.19
CA LEU A 216 5.06 -10.65 15.58
C LEU A 216 4.58 -11.70 16.61
N ILE A 217 5.16 -11.70 17.81
CA ILE A 217 4.70 -12.58 18.90
C ILE A 217 3.27 -12.26 19.31
N ALA A 218 2.92 -10.97 19.40
CA ALA A 218 1.56 -10.52 19.69
C ALA A 218 0.56 -10.94 18.61
N ASP A 219 0.93 -10.83 17.33
CA ASP A 219 0.08 -11.21 16.20
C ASP A 219 -0.17 -12.71 16.11
N TYR A 220 0.74 -13.53 16.62
CA TYR A 220 0.56 -14.98 16.64
C TYR A 220 -0.20 -15.49 17.87
N PHE A 221 0.18 -15.04 19.08
CA PHE A 221 -0.35 -15.60 20.33
C PHE A 221 -1.46 -14.77 21.00
N PHE A 222 -1.51 -13.46 20.75
CA PHE A 222 -2.29 -12.53 21.57
C PHE A 222 -3.19 -11.60 20.75
N VAL A 223 -3.72 -12.09 19.62
CA VAL A 223 -4.59 -11.33 18.70
C VAL A 223 -5.75 -10.65 19.43
N GLU A 224 -6.45 -11.38 20.30
CA GLU A 224 -7.59 -10.80 21.04
C GLU A 224 -7.17 -9.68 21.99
N ASP A 225 -6.07 -9.86 22.73
CA ASP A 225 -5.58 -8.86 23.68
C ASP A 225 -5.00 -7.64 22.93
N LYS A 226 -4.32 -7.85 21.80
CA LYS A 226 -3.87 -6.78 20.89
C LYS A 226 -5.07 -5.98 20.37
N ASN A 227 -6.11 -6.65 19.88
CA ASN A 227 -7.31 -6.00 19.36
C ASN A 227 -8.06 -5.20 20.43
N LYS A 228 -8.08 -5.66 21.69
CA LYS A 228 -8.64 -4.87 22.81
C LYS A 228 -7.88 -3.56 23.00
N LEU A 229 -6.53 -3.60 22.98
CA LEU A 229 -5.73 -2.38 23.12
C LEU A 229 -5.89 -1.43 21.94
N GLU A 230 -5.95 -1.96 20.71
CA GLU A 230 -6.21 -1.15 19.52
C GLU A 230 -7.62 -0.53 19.55
N ALA A 231 -8.64 -1.26 20.04
CA ALA A 231 -9.97 -0.71 20.23
C ALA A 231 -9.99 0.44 21.25
N LEU A 232 -9.23 0.34 22.36
CA LEU A 232 -9.09 1.46 23.31
C LEU A 232 -8.42 2.68 22.67
N LYS A 233 -7.36 2.48 21.86
CA LYS A 233 -6.70 3.57 21.14
C LYS A 233 -7.62 4.23 20.12
N GLN A 234 -8.35 3.43 19.36
CA GLN A 234 -9.33 3.91 18.38
C GLN A 234 -10.44 4.70 19.07
N GLN A 235 -10.98 4.20 20.19
CA GLN A 235 -11.98 4.91 20.98
C GLN A 235 -11.45 6.27 21.47
N ILE A 236 -10.21 6.33 21.98
CA ILE A 236 -9.59 7.59 22.39
C ILE A 236 -9.53 8.56 21.21
N SER A 237 -9.07 8.11 20.04
CA SER A 237 -8.96 8.96 18.85
C SER A 237 -10.31 9.49 18.39
N GLN A 238 -11.35 8.64 18.39
CA GLN A 238 -12.70 9.02 18.01
C GLN A 238 -13.30 10.03 18.99
N ASP A 239 -13.16 9.79 20.29
CA ASP A 239 -13.66 10.71 21.31
C ASP A 239 -12.90 12.05 21.27
N GLU A 240 -11.60 12.04 20.97
CA GLU A 240 -10.79 13.26 20.79
C GLU A 240 -11.21 14.07 19.56
N GLU A 241 -11.53 13.40 18.45
CA GLU A 241 -12.05 14.04 17.23
C GLU A 241 -13.43 14.66 17.49
N SER A 242 -14.38 13.94 18.08
CA SER A 242 -15.69 14.47 18.46
C SER A 242 -15.58 15.60 19.48
N LEU A 243 -14.64 15.51 20.44
CA LEU A 243 -14.39 16.60 21.37
C LEU A 243 -13.91 17.84 20.62
N ALA A 244 -12.96 17.69 19.70
CA ALA A 244 -12.45 18.79 18.89
C ALA A 244 -13.54 19.44 18.03
N GLU A 245 -14.42 18.64 17.42
CA GLU A 245 -15.60 19.14 16.68
C GLU A 245 -16.50 20.01 17.55
N HIS A 246 -16.86 19.55 18.76
CA HIS A 246 -17.65 20.36 19.69
C HIS A 246 -16.92 21.64 20.13
N GLN A 247 -15.59 21.60 20.27
CA GLN A 247 -14.79 22.79 20.59
C GLN A 247 -14.78 23.81 19.44
N THR A 248 -14.53 23.35 18.21
CA THR A 248 -14.50 24.20 17.01
C THR A 248 -15.85 24.85 16.78
N GLU A 249 -16.94 24.11 16.95
CA GLU A 249 -18.30 24.65 16.79
C GLU A 249 -18.70 25.64 17.89
N LEU A 250 -18.05 25.63 19.06
CA LEU A 250 -18.29 26.67 20.07
C LEU A 250 -17.64 27.99 19.67
N THR A 251 -16.50 27.94 18.97
CA THR A 251 -15.77 29.11 18.47
C THR A 251 -16.17 29.53 17.06
N SER A 252 -16.87 28.68 16.32
CA SER A 252 -17.31 28.95 14.95
C SER A 252 -18.27 30.16 14.93
N GLY A 253 -18.02 31.09 14.01
CA GLY A 253 -18.80 32.33 13.89
C GLY A 253 -18.25 33.54 14.64
N PHE A 254 -17.13 33.40 15.37
CA PHE A 254 -16.41 34.54 15.96
C PHE A 254 -15.13 34.84 15.19
N GLU A 255 -14.88 36.12 14.92
CA GLU A 255 -13.65 36.61 14.26
C GLU A 255 -12.72 37.35 15.23
N SER A 256 -13.23 37.75 16.40
CA SER A 256 -12.49 38.45 17.44
C SER A 256 -11.63 37.50 18.26
N GLU A 257 -10.32 37.76 18.34
CA GLU A 257 -9.40 36.97 19.16
C GLU A 257 -9.76 36.98 20.65
N GLU A 258 -10.37 38.06 21.15
CA GLU A 258 -10.78 38.19 22.55
C GLU A 258 -11.99 37.28 22.87
N ASP A 259 -12.96 37.22 21.97
CA ASP A 259 -14.15 36.38 22.10
C ASP A 259 -13.78 34.90 21.97
N ILE A 260 -12.94 34.56 20.99
CA ILE A 260 -12.40 33.22 20.81
C ILE A 260 -11.63 32.79 22.08
N GLY A 261 -10.73 33.63 22.59
CA GLY A 261 -9.96 33.31 23.81
C GLY A 261 -10.84 33.11 25.05
N THR A 262 -11.95 33.85 25.15
CA THR A 262 -12.93 33.69 26.22
C THR A 262 -13.67 32.35 26.09
N LEU A 263 -14.16 32.01 24.89
CA LEU A 263 -14.82 30.74 24.61
C LEU A 263 -13.88 29.55 24.83
N GLU A 264 -12.61 29.65 24.45
CA GLU A 264 -11.59 28.63 24.74
C GLU A 264 -11.39 28.40 26.25
N SER A 265 -11.42 29.47 27.04
CA SER A 265 -11.36 29.40 28.51
C SER A 265 -12.60 28.72 29.12
N ILE A 266 -13.79 29.02 28.59
CA ILE A 266 -15.05 28.37 28.96
C ILE A 266 -14.99 26.87 28.62
N VAL A 267 -14.56 26.53 27.40
CA VAL A 267 -14.34 25.15 26.94
C VAL A 267 -13.36 24.40 27.86
N LYS A 268 -12.25 25.04 28.24
CA LYS A 268 -11.29 24.45 29.18
C LYS A 268 -11.91 24.16 30.54
N THR A 269 -12.80 25.04 31.01
CA THR A 269 -13.57 24.82 32.24
C THR A 269 -14.54 23.65 32.07
N ALA A 270 -15.23 23.57 30.93
CA ALA A 270 -16.22 22.52 30.64
C ALA A 270 -15.64 21.11 30.70
N LYS A 271 -14.37 20.92 30.29
CA LYS A 271 -13.66 19.63 30.42
C LYS A 271 -13.67 19.06 31.86
N THR A 272 -13.86 19.91 32.87
CA THR A 272 -13.88 19.50 34.30
C THR A 272 -15.20 19.80 35.00
N ASN A 273 -15.92 20.85 34.59
CA ASN A 273 -17.18 21.28 35.22
C ASN A 273 -18.05 22.01 34.19
N ALA A 274 -18.91 21.28 33.46
CA ALA A 274 -19.80 21.86 32.46
C ALA A 274 -20.77 22.88 33.07
N LYS A 275 -21.27 22.64 34.29
CA LYS A 275 -22.21 23.56 34.94
C LYS A 275 -21.60 24.96 35.09
N LYS A 276 -20.38 25.04 35.65
CA LYS A 276 -19.67 26.32 35.79
C LYS A 276 -19.39 26.97 34.42
N ALA A 277 -19.04 26.17 33.42
CA ALA A 277 -18.79 26.65 32.07
C ALA A 277 -20.06 27.23 31.43
N ILE A 278 -21.21 26.57 31.61
CA ILE A 278 -22.53 27.04 31.16
C ILE A 278 -22.88 28.35 31.87
N ASP A 279 -22.74 28.41 33.20
CA ASP A 279 -23.01 29.65 33.96
C ASP A 279 -22.16 30.82 33.41
N THR A 280 -20.87 30.57 33.14
CA THR A 280 -19.95 31.57 32.57
C THR A 280 -20.31 31.94 31.13
N LEU A 281 -20.74 30.98 30.32
CA LEU A 281 -21.20 31.20 28.94
C LEU A 281 -22.44 32.07 28.91
N THR A 282 -23.42 31.79 29.77
CA THR A 282 -24.65 32.59 29.89
C THR A 282 -24.32 34.02 30.30
N ASP A 283 -23.49 34.21 31.33
CA ASP A 283 -23.09 35.55 31.77
C ASP A 283 -22.39 36.33 30.65
N TRP A 284 -21.44 35.70 29.94
CA TRP A 284 -20.74 36.32 28.82
C TRP A 284 -21.68 36.62 27.64
N ALA A 285 -22.57 35.68 27.29
CA ALA A 285 -23.50 35.83 26.18
C ALA A 285 -24.44 37.03 26.36
N THR A 286 -24.85 37.34 27.61
CA THR A 286 -25.67 38.53 27.90
C THR A 286 -24.97 39.87 27.62
N LEU A 287 -23.64 39.87 27.54
CA LEU A 287 -22.81 41.07 27.39
C LEU A 287 -22.20 41.18 25.99
N ALA A 288 -21.92 40.05 25.34
CA ALA A 288 -21.09 39.98 24.13
C ALA A 288 -21.83 39.48 22.88
N THR A 289 -23.06 38.96 23.00
CA THR A 289 -23.77 38.32 21.87
C THR A 289 -25.29 38.56 21.90
N ASP A 290 -25.95 38.40 20.75
CA ASP A 290 -27.42 38.41 20.61
C ASP A 290 -27.97 36.99 20.32
N TRP A 291 -27.45 35.97 21.00
CA TRP A 291 -27.93 34.60 20.82
C TRP A 291 -29.37 34.42 21.28
N SER A 292 -30.16 33.70 20.49
CA SER A 292 -31.47 33.21 20.92
C SER A 292 -31.32 32.18 22.04
N GLU A 293 -32.39 31.97 22.81
CA GLU A 293 -32.46 30.92 23.84
C GLU A 293 -32.11 29.53 23.27
N SER A 294 -32.53 29.26 22.02
CA SER A 294 -32.23 28.00 21.34
C SER A 294 -30.74 27.85 21.03
N GLU A 295 -30.07 28.91 20.60
CA GLU A 295 -28.63 28.88 20.31
C GLU A 295 -27.82 28.73 21.61
N LEU A 296 -28.19 29.48 22.66
CA LEU A 296 -27.54 29.36 23.97
C LEU A 296 -27.70 27.95 24.55
N GLN A 297 -28.87 27.32 24.37
CA GLN A 297 -29.09 25.94 24.78
C GLN A 297 -28.22 24.97 23.98
N GLU A 298 -28.12 25.13 22.65
CA GLU A 298 -27.24 24.29 21.81
C GLU A 298 -25.78 24.38 22.26
N LYS A 299 -25.27 25.60 22.51
CA LYS A 299 -23.90 25.81 23.00
C LYS A 299 -23.72 25.21 24.41
N SER A 300 -24.73 25.31 25.27
CA SER A 300 -24.72 24.68 26.60
C SER A 300 -24.68 23.15 26.51
N ASP A 301 -25.46 22.55 25.61
CA ASP A 301 -25.46 21.11 25.37
C ASP A 301 -24.09 20.64 24.85
N ARG A 302 -23.44 21.41 23.97
CA ARG A 302 -22.07 21.15 23.51
C ARG A 302 -21.07 21.18 24.68
N LEU A 303 -21.19 22.12 25.62
CA LEU A 303 -20.34 22.14 26.82
C LEU A 303 -20.55 20.90 27.71
N GLN A 304 -21.77 20.35 27.78
CA GLN A 304 -22.03 19.08 28.47
C GLN A 304 -21.37 17.91 27.74
N GLN A 305 -21.49 17.84 26.41
CA GLN A 305 -20.83 16.80 25.61
C GLN A 305 -19.31 16.85 25.78
N ILE A 306 -18.71 18.06 25.81
CA ILE A 306 -17.27 18.22 26.08
C ILE A 306 -16.87 17.63 27.43
N GLN A 307 -17.68 17.81 28.48
CA GLN A 307 -17.37 17.20 29.77
C GLN A 307 -17.46 15.67 29.73
N ILE A 308 -18.51 15.14 29.09
CA ILE A 308 -18.72 13.70 28.95
C ILE A 308 -17.53 13.07 28.21
N LEU A 309 -17.18 13.61 27.04
CA LEU A 309 -16.06 13.14 26.23
C LEU A 309 -14.72 13.29 26.97
N ALA A 310 -14.47 14.43 27.64
CA ALA A 310 -13.24 14.63 28.39
C ALA A 310 -13.06 13.60 29.53
N LEU A 311 -14.15 13.24 30.22
CA LEU A 311 -14.14 12.20 31.24
C LEU A 311 -13.96 10.80 30.64
N ALA A 312 -14.64 10.50 29.53
CA ALA A 312 -14.50 9.24 28.80
C ALA A 312 -13.06 9.03 28.29
N ILE A 313 -12.49 10.02 27.59
CA ILE A 313 -11.09 10.00 27.12
C ILE A 313 -10.14 9.76 28.30
N LYS A 314 -10.33 10.45 29.42
CA LYS A 314 -9.49 10.28 30.61
C LYS A 314 -9.59 8.84 31.14
N GLN A 315 -10.80 8.31 31.28
CA GLN A 315 -11.03 6.95 31.76
C GLN A 315 -10.39 5.91 30.83
N THR A 316 -10.59 6.03 29.52
CA THR A 316 -10.04 5.10 28.52
C THR A 316 -8.51 5.19 28.48
N LYS A 317 -7.92 6.40 28.61
CA LYS A 317 -6.46 6.58 28.74
C LYS A 317 -5.92 5.95 30.02
N ASP A 318 -6.62 6.08 31.13
CA ASP A 318 -6.22 5.46 32.40
C ASP A 318 -6.34 3.93 32.34
N GLN A 319 -7.31 3.39 31.62
CA GLN A 319 -7.42 1.96 31.32
C GLN A 319 -6.25 1.50 30.44
N LEU A 320 -5.96 2.20 29.34
CA LEU A 320 -4.85 1.87 28.43
C LEU A 320 -3.50 1.88 29.16
N LYS A 321 -3.27 2.87 30.04
CA LYS A 321 -2.03 2.94 30.86
C LYS A 321 -1.87 1.77 31.83
N LYS A 322 -2.95 1.10 32.22
CA LYS A 322 -2.92 -0.09 33.08
C LYS A 322 -2.75 -1.37 32.25
N GLU A 323 -3.46 -1.49 31.14
CA GLU A 323 -3.50 -2.71 30.33
C GLU A 323 -2.30 -2.88 29.41
N ALA A 324 -1.80 -1.80 28.81
CA ALA A 324 -0.65 -1.85 27.89
C ALA A 324 0.63 -2.46 28.50
N PRO A 325 1.09 -2.09 29.71
CA PRO A 325 2.28 -2.71 30.30
C PRO A 325 2.06 -4.17 30.69
N LEU A 326 0.83 -4.56 31.08
CA LEU A 326 0.51 -5.95 31.38
C LEU A 326 0.55 -6.81 30.11
N PHE A 327 0.04 -6.28 29.00
CA PHE A 327 0.13 -6.91 27.70
C PHE A 327 1.59 -7.04 27.24
N ASP A 328 2.39 -5.97 27.35
CA ASP A 328 3.81 -6.02 26.99
C ASP A 328 4.56 -7.07 27.80
N ALA A 329 4.33 -7.15 29.12
CA ALA A 329 4.92 -8.17 29.98
C ALA A 329 4.47 -9.60 29.61
N LYS A 330 3.21 -9.81 29.21
CA LYS A 330 2.73 -11.11 28.69
C LYS A 330 3.46 -11.50 27.41
N VAL A 331 3.64 -10.55 26.49
CA VAL A 331 4.35 -10.78 25.22
C VAL A 331 5.82 -11.11 25.50
N GLU A 332 6.49 -10.39 26.39
CA GLU A 332 7.87 -10.69 26.80
C GLU A 332 8.00 -12.08 27.41
N ALA A 333 7.10 -12.46 28.34
CA ALA A 333 7.12 -13.78 28.96
C ALA A 333 6.95 -14.92 27.94
N GLN A 334 6.20 -14.68 26.86
CA GLN A 334 5.96 -15.69 25.83
C GLN A 334 7.24 -16.12 25.09
N PHE A 335 8.28 -15.27 25.04
CA PHE A 335 9.56 -15.63 24.41
C PHE A 335 10.20 -16.86 25.04
N GLU A 336 10.12 -17.00 26.37
CA GLU A 336 10.68 -18.15 27.10
C GLU A 336 9.91 -19.45 26.83
N HIS A 337 8.68 -19.34 26.31
CA HIS A 337 7.76 -20.47 26.10
C HIS A 337 7.62 -20.89 24.63
N LEU A 338 8.30 -20.22 23.70
CA LEU A 338 8.25 -20.56 22.27
C LEU A 338 8.74 -21.98 22.03
N THR A 339 7.91 -22.86 21.48
CA THR A 339 8.35 -24.19 21.07
C THR A 339 9.20 -24.12 19.80
N GLY A 340 9.91 -25.21 19.48
CA GLY A 340 10.65 -25.28 18.21
C GLY A 340 9.73 -25.12 16.99
N GLU A 341 8.51 -25.65 17.07
CA GLU A 341 7.49 -25.49 16.03
C GLU A 341 7.05 -24.03 15.91
N ASP A 342 6.79 -23.35 17.03
CA ASP A 342 6.46 -21.92 17.03
C ASP A 342 7.56 -21.09 16.38
N ILE A 343 8.83 -21.38 16.70
CA ILE A 343 9.98 -20.68 16.12
C ILE A 343 9.98 -20.84 14.59
N CYS A 344 9.79 -22.05 14.07
CA CYS A 344 9.73 -22.27 12.62
C CYS A 344 8.55 -21.54 11.97
N ILE A 345 7.36 -21.58 12.58
CA ILE A 345 6.18 -20.87 12.06
C ILE A 345 6.42 -19.35 12.03
N LEU A 346 6.97 -18.79 13.11
CA LEU A 346 7.26 -17.37 13.22
C LEU A 346 8.36 -16.93 12.25
N LEU A 347 9.39 -17.74 12.01
CA LEU A 347 10.42 -17.47 10.98
C LEU A 347 9.79 -17.45 9.59
N ALA A 348 8.98 -18.45 9.26
CA ALA A 348 8.26 -18.49 7.98
C ALA A 348 7.36 -17.27 7.80
N GLN A 349 6.64 -16.83 8.84
CA GLN A 349 5.83 -15.62 8.81
C GLN A 349 6.68 -14.36 8.63
N LYS A 350 7.75 -14.21 9.42
CA LYS A 350 8.67 -13.07 9.35
C LYS A 350 9.29 -12.91 7.96
N TRP A 351 9.73 -14.02 7.37
CA TRP A 351 10.46 -14.02 6.11
C TRP A 351 9.56 -13.96 4.88
N LEU A 352 8.46 -14.74 4.88
CA LEU A 352 7.76 -15.05 3.64
C LEU A 352 6.44 -14.30 3.47
N THR A 353 5.85 -13.71 4.52
CA THR A 353 4.53 -13.07 4.40
C THR A 353 4.52 -11.93 3.39
N THR A 354 5.43 -10.96 3.55
CA THR A 354 5.53 -9.82 2.61
C THR A 354 6.04 -10.27 1.25
N LEU A 355 7.08 -11.11 1.23
CA LEU A 355 7.68 -11.59 -0.02
C LEU A 355 6.67 -12.33 -0.90
N VAL A 356 5.92 -13.27 -0.34
CA VAL A 356 4.87 -14.00 -1.08
C VAL A 356 3.82 -13.02 -1.58
N GLY A 357 3.35 -12.10 -0.73
CA GLY A 357 2.39 -11.07 -1.14
C GLY A 357 2.88 -10.19 -2.31
N ASP A 358 4.18 -9.90 -2.36
CA ASP A 358 4.78 -9.14 -3.47
C ASP A 358 4.97 -9.99 -4.73
N LEU A 359 5.36 -11.27 -4.59
CA LEU A 359 5.41 -12.23 -5.69
C LEU A 359 4.04 -12.43 -6.35
N GLU A 360 2.95 -12.50 -5.56
CA GLU A 360 1.58 -12.58 -6.08
C GLU A 360 1.21 -11.35 -6.92
N LYS A 361 1.71 -10.16 -6.57
CA LYS A 361 1.43 -8.93 -7.34
C LYS A 361 2.04 -8.97 -8.74
N ILE A 362 3.14 -9.71 -8.94
CA ILE A 362 3.75 -9.88 -10.27
C ILE A 362 2.75 -10.54 -11.23
N ALA A 363 1.99 -11.53 -10.75
CA ALA A 363 1.00 -12.25 -11.55
C ALA A 363 -0.09 -11.32 -12.13
N HIS A 364 -0.45 -10.28 -11.39
CA HIS A 364 -1.43 -9.27 -11.81
C HIS A 364 -0.80 -8.09 -12.57
N SER A 365 0.53 -7.94 -12.57
CA SER A 365 1.18 -6.72 -13.07
C SER A 365 0.98 -6.55 -14.58
N TYR A 366 1.07 -7.64 -15.35
CA TYR A 366 0.93 -7.61 -16.80
C TYR A 366 -0.51 -7.31 -17.22
N SER A 367 -1.50 -7.99 -16.63
CA SER A 367 -2.92 -7.74 -16.94
C SER A 367 -3.35 -6.32 -16.57
N ARG A 368 -2.85 -5.76 -15.46
CA ARG A 368 -3.04 -4.34 -15.12
C ARG A 368 -2.43 -3.40 -16.16
N LYS A 369 -1.23 -3.70 -16.67
CA LYS A 369 -0.61 -2.91 -17.76
C LYS A 369 -1.47 -2.96 -19.03
N VAL A 370 -1.95 -4.14 -19.43
CA VAL A 370 -2.87 -4.29 -20.57
C VAL A 370 -4.16 -3.49 -20.33
N ALA A 371 -4.83 -3.67 -19.19
CA ALA A 371 -6.07 -2.95 -18.87
C ALA A 371 -5.90 -1.43 -18.91
N ASN A 372 -4.82 -0.91 -18.32
CA ASN A 372 -4.51 0.51 -18.36
C ASN A 372 -4.25 1.02 -19.79
N GLN A 373 -3.53 0.25 -20.61
CA GLN A 373 -3.29 0.64 -22.01
C GLN A 373 -4.57 0.61 -22.84
N LEU A 374 -5.47 -0.35 -22.61
CA LEU A 374 -6.78 -0.38 -23.25
C LEU A 374 -7.66 0.79 -22.82
N LYS A 375 -7.64 1.15 -21.53
CA LYS A 375 -8.32 2.35 -21.02
C LYS A 375 -7.79 3.62 -21.69
N VAL A 376 -6.47 3.76 -21.81
CA VAL A 376 -5.84 4.89 -22.52
C VAL A 376 -6.26 4.92 -24.00
N LEU A 377 -6.39 3.77 -24.67
CA LEU A 377 -6.87 3.71 -26.05
C LEU A 377 -8.34 4.11 -26.18
N ASP A 378 -9.19 3.67 -25.26
CA ASP A 378 -10.60 4.07 -25.24
C ASP A 378 -10.73 5.58 -25.02
N GLU A 379 -10.16 6.11 -23.94
CA GLU A 379 -10.19 7.54 -23.62
C GLU A 379 -9.64 8.40 -24.77
N ARG A 380 -8.56 7.95 -25.43
CA ARG A 380 -7.94 8.64 -26.56
C ARG A 380 -8.85 8.76 -27.78
N TYR A 381 -9.71 7.77 -28.04
CA TYR A 381 -10.53 7.68 -29.25
C TYR A 381 -12.04 7.75 -28.98
N LYS A 382 -12.43 8.10 -27.75
CA LYS A 382 -13.82 8.22 -27.29
C LYS A 382 -14.48 9.50 -27.74
N GLU A 383 -13.78 10.63 -27.66
CA GLU A 383 -14.28 11.93 -28.12
C GLU A 383 -13.80 12.19 -29.55
N THR A 384 -14.76 12.33 -30.47
CA THR A 384 -14.44 12.63 -31.86
C THR A 384 -14.19 14.13 -32.07
N LEU A 385 -13.37 14.47 -33.07
CA LEU A 385 -13.17 15.88 -33.45
C LEU A 385 -14.50 16.60 -33.73
N SER A 386 -15.49 15.90 -34.30
CA SER A 386 -16.82 16.45 -34.57
C SER A 386 -17.60 16.78 -33.29
N GLU A 387 -17.51 15.94 -32.26
CA GLU A 387 -18.16 16.17 -30.96
C GLU A 387 -17.50 17.33 -30.22
N ILE A 388 -16.17 17.39 -30.21
CA ILE A 388 -15.41 18.50 -29.62
C ILE A 388 -15.77 19.83 -30.32
N GLN A 389 -15.87 19.83 -31.65
CA GLN A 389 -16.29 21.01 -32.42
C GLN A 389 -17.73 21.42 -32.09
N THR A 390 -18.63 20.46 -31.88
CA THR A 390 -20.03 20.72 -31.51
C THR A 390 -20.13 21.29 -30.11
N GLN A 391 -19.49 20.66 -29.12
CA GLN A 391 -19.45 21.15 -27.73
C GLN A 391 -18.86 22.56 -27.66
N ARG A 392 -17.77 22.82 -28.39
CA ARG A 392 -17.17 24.16 -28.45
C ARG A 392 -18.16 25.19 -28.97
N LYS A 393 -18.90 24.86 -30.03
CA LYS A 393 -19.92 25.74 -30.59
C LYS A 393 -21.05 26.00 -29.58
N GLU A 394 -21.52 24.99 -28.87
CA GLU A 394 -22.55 25.12 -27.82
C GLU A 394 -22.08 25.99 -26.64
N VAL A 395 -20.83 25.82 -26.19
CA VAL A 395 -20.23 26.67 -25.15
C VAL A 395 -20.07 28.11 -25.63
N GLU A 396 -19.62 28.33 -26.87
CA GLU A 396 -19.53 29.65 -27.48
C GLU A 396 -20.91 30.33 -27.56
N GLU A 397 -21.95 29.60 -28.00
CA GLU A 397 -23.33 30.10 -28.06
C GLU A 397 -23.88 30.43 -26.66
N ALA A 398 -23.64 29.60 -25.65
CA ALA A 398 -24.04 29.84 -24.28
C ALA A 398 -23.33 31.06 -23.66
N PHE A 399 -22.03 31.23 -23.92
CA PHE A 399 -21.26 32.40 -23.51
C PHE A 399 -21.83 33.69 -24.11
N TRP A 400 -22.11 33.71 -25.42
CA TRP A 400 -22.69 34.87 -26.09
C TRP A 400 -24.11 35.17 -25.62
N ALA A 401 -24.92 34.15 -25.33
CA ALA A 401 -26.25 34.32 -24.75
C ALA A 401 -26.18 34.97 -23.36
N MET A 402 -25.23 34.57 -22.52
CA MET A 402 -25.01 35.16 -21.19
C MET A 402 -24.47 36.58 -21.27
N ALA A 403 -23.53 36.85 -22.18
CA ALA A 403 -23.00 38.20 -22.42
C ALA A 403 -24.10 39.18 -22.86
N LYS A 404 -25.08 38.72 -23.63
CA LYS A 404 -26.24 39.51 -24.08
C LYS A 404 -27.29 39.77 -22.99
N LEU A 405 -27.27 39.01 -21.89
CA LEU A 405 -28.13 39.25 -20.72
C LEU A 405 -27.51 40.22 -19.72
N LEU A 406 -26.18 40.42 -19.79
CA LEU A 406 -25.39 41.25 -18.87
C LEU A 406 -25.08 42.66 -19.42
N GLY A 407 -25.38 42.92 -20.70
CA GLY A 407 -25.30 44.24 -21.33
C GLY A 407 -26.64 44.61 -21.94
#